data_AF-A0A3L7YM95-F1
#
_entry.id   AF-A0A3L7YM95-F1
#
_cell.length_a   1.000
_cell.length_b   1.000
_cell.length_c   1.000
_cell.angle_alpha   90.00
_cell.angle_beta   90.00
_cell.angle_gamma   90.00
#
_symmetry.space_group_name_H-M   'P 1'
#
loop_
_entity.id
_entity.type
_entity.pdbx_description
1 polymer ?
#
loop_
_entity_poly.entity_id
_entity_poly.type
_entity_poly.pdbx_seq_one_letter_code
_entity_poly.pdbx_strand_id
1 'polypeptide(L)'
;MPDEIAQSAPQSIDWPSEAAPIVKSLELLCRSHSPVGCEREIDPVILDLIGPLATRTWQDGAGNILAHFRGRSDSAPLHLTAHKDELGLIVKRVEPDGRLRVQNMGG
;
A
#
# COMPACT_ATOMS: atom_id res chain seq x y z
N MET A 1 -28.18 -8.69 -22.35
CA MET A 1 -27.21 -9.77 -22.07
C MET A 1 -26.05 -9.13 -21.32
N PRO A 2 -25.85 -9.38 -20.03
CA PRO A 2 -24.58 -9.05 -19.40
C PRO A 2 -23.61 -10.21 -19.67
N ASP A 3 -22.52 -9.90 -20.35
CA ASP A 3 -21.40 -10.82 -20.54
C ASP A 3 -20.80 -11.18 -19.17
N GLU A 4 -20.84 -12.48 -18.89
CA GLU A 4 -20.28 -13.13 -17.73
C GLU A 4 -18.76 -13.06 -17.84
N ILE A 5 -18.13 -12.05 -17.23
CA ILE A 5 -16.68 -12.06 -17.03
C ILE A 5 -16.38 -13.18 -16.05
N ALA A 6 -16.10 -14.36 -16.59
CA ALA A 6 -15.56 -15.48 -15.84
C ALA A 6 -14.27 -15.01 -15.17
N GLN A 7 -14.34 -14.75 -13.87
CA GLN A 7 -13.16 -14.62 -13.02
C GLN A 7 -12.57 -16.02 -12.89
N SER A 8 -11.71 -16.40 -13.84
CA SER A 8 -10.82 -17.53 -13.65
C SER A 8 -9.97 -17.23 -12.41
N ALA A 9 -9.91 -18.19 -11.49
CA ALA A 9 -8.99 -18.09 -10.36
C ALA A 9 -7.58 -17.80 -10.91
N PRO A 10 -6.82 -16.88 -10.30
CA PRO A 10 -5.48 -16.59 -10.76
C PRO A 10 -4.69 -17.90 -10.78
N GLN A 11 -4.07 -18.21 -11.92
CA GLN A 11 -3.19 -19.37 -12.04
C GLN A 11 -2.11 -19.24 -10.96
N SER A 12 -1.85 -20.31 -10.21
CA SER A 12 -0.81 -20.33 -9.19
C SER A 12 0.53 -20.08 -9.88
N ILE A 13 1.08 -18.87 -9.72
CA ILE A 13 2.44 -18.57 -10.13
C ILE A 13 3.37 -19.25 -9.13
N ASP A 14 4.18 -20.18 -9.63
CA ASP A 14 5.24 -20.81 -8.84
C ASP A 14 6.41 -19.84 -8.73
N TRP A 15 6.40 -19.03 -7.66
CA TRP A 15 7.48 -18.09 -7.39
C TRP A 15 8.73 -18.84 -6.92
N PRO A 16 9.94 -18.41 -7.33
CA PRO A 16 11.18 -18.96 -6.77
C PRO A 16 11.15 -18.91 -5.24
N SER A 17 11.68 -19.94 -4.59
CA SER A 17 11.66 -20.06 -3.12
C SER A 17 12.31 -18.86 -2.41
N GLU A 18 13.30 -18.23 -3.05
CA GLU A 18 14.01 -17.04 -2.60
C GLU A 18 13.12 -15.80 -2.56
N ALA A 19 12.05 -15.75 -3.37
CA ALA A 19 11.09 -14.67 -3.41
C ALA A 19 9.99 -14.79 -2.33
N ALA A 20 9.85 -15.95 -1.68
CA ALA A 20 8.78 -16.21 -0.71
C ALA A 20 8.68 -15.14 0.41
N PRO A 21 9.78 -14.63 0.98
CA PRO A 21 9.69 -13.55 1.99
C PRO A 21 9.12 -12.25 1.41
N ILE A 22 9.48 -11.90 0.18
CA ILE A 22 9.01 -10.68 -0.49
C ILE A 22 7.53 -10.83 -0.84
N VAL A 23 7.12 -11.98 -1.39
CA VAL A 23 5.72 -12.26 -1.71
C VAL A 23 4.85 -12.15 -0.45
N LYS A 24 5.30 -12.72 0.67
CA LYS A 24 4.59 -12.59 1.96
C LYS A 24 4.45 -11.14 2.43
N SER A 25 5.49 -10.33 2.26
CA SER A 25 5.42 -8.89 2.58
C SER A 25 4.44 -8.16 1.67
N LEU A 26 4.44 -8.47 0.36
CA LEU A 26 3.49 -7.90 -0.59
C LEU A 26 2.05 -8.29 -0.25
N GLU A 27 1.79 -9.53 0.14
CA GLU A 27 0.47 -9.97 0.59
C GLU A 27 -0.01 -9.17 1.80
N LEU A 28 0.85 -8.92 2.79
CA LEU A 28 0.51 -8.10 3.96
C LEU A 28 0.18 -6.65 3.56
N LEU A 29 1.01 -6.06 2.70
CA LEU A 29 0.82 -4.69 2.23
C LEU A 29 -0.47 -4.55 1.40
N CYS A 30 -0.70 -5.44 0.44
CA CYS A 30 -1.88 -5.41 -0.44
C CYS A 30 -3.20 -5.73 0.29
N ARG A 31 -3.15 -6.36 1.47
CA ARG A 31 -4.35 -6.61 2.29
C ARG A 31 -4.70 -5.46 3.22
N SER A 32 -3.81 -4.48 3.36
CA SER A 32 -4.02 -3.33 4.23
C SER A 32 -4.62 -2.20 3.43
N HIS A 33 -5.79 -1.69 3.85
CA HIS A 33 -6.41 -0.58 3.12
C HIS A 33 -5.61 0.70 3.26
N SER A 34 -5.48 1.43 2.16
CA SER A 34 -4.74 2.69 2.13
C SER A 34 -5.25 3.66 1.05
N PRO A 35 -6.57 3.91 0.94
CA PRO A 35 -7.06 4.84 -0.07
C PRO A 35 -6.51 6.24 0.21
N VAL A 36 -6.32 7.03 -0.85
CA VAL A 36 -5.80 8.40 -0.76
C VAL A 36 -6.51 9.21 0.35
N GLY A 37 -5.74 9.76 1.29
CA GLY A 37 -6.20 10.51 2.47
C GLY A 37 -6.62 9.67 3.68
N CYS A 38 -6.59 8.34 3.58
CA CYS A 38 -7.02 7.39 4.59
C CYS A 38 -5.99 6.27 4.84
N GLU A 39 -4.70 6.59 4.76
CA GLU A 39 -3.59 5.64 4.73
C GLU A 39 -3.12 5.17 6.13
N ARG A 40 -3.93 5.35 7.17
CA ARG A 40 -3.54 5.05 8.56
C ARG A 40 -3.49 3.55 8.87
N GLU A 41 -4.24 2.73 8.14
CA GLU A 41 -4.31 1.29 8.38
C GLU A 41 -3.02 0.57 7.93
N ILE A 42 -2.41 1.02 6.83
CA ILE A 42 -1.15 0.43 6.33
C ILE A 42 0.09 0.90 7.12
N ASP A 43 0.01 2.02 7.85
CA ASP A 43 1.13 2.58 8.61
C ASP A 43 1.83 1.58 9.54
N PRO A 44 1.13 0.89 10.46
CA PRO A 44 1.77 -0.10 11.33
C PRO A 44 2.41 -1.25 10.55
N VAL A 45 1.81 -1.67 9.43
CA VAL A 45 2.36 -2.75 8.59
C VAL A 45 3.70 -2.34 7.98
N ILE A 46 3.78 -1.12 7.42
CA ILE A 46 5.04 -0.61 6.87
C ILE A 46 6.08 -0.42 7.98
N LEU A 47 5.70 0.16 9.12
CA LEU A 47 6.61 0.39 10.25
C LEU A 47 7.18 -0.92 10.81
N ASP A 48 6.37 -1.97 10.92
CA ASP A 48 6.80 -3.29 11.38
C ASP A 48 7.75 -3.96 10.38
N LEU A 49 7.52 -3.80 9.08
CA LEU A 49 8.38 -4.35 8.03
C LEU A 49 9.72 -3.61 7.91
N ILE A 50 9.72 -2.27 7.97
CA ILE A 50 10.91 -1.46 7.68
C ILE A 50 11.70 -1.06 8.94
N GLY A 51 11.04 -0.99 10.10
CA GLY A 51 11.62 -0.63 11.39
C GLY A 51 12.87 -1.44 11.75
N PRO A 52 12.85 -2.78 11.65
CA PRO A 52 14.01 -3.62 11.95
C PRO A 52 15.19 -3.45 10.97
N LEU A 53 14.93 -2.92 9.78
CA LEU A 53 15.93 -2.78 8.72
C LEU A 53 16.65 -1.43 8.77
N ALA A 54 15.99 -0.39 9.26
CA ALA A 54 16.46 0.98 9.22
C ALA A 54 17.19 1.38 10.50
N THR A 55 18.12 2.34 10.40
CA THR A 55 18.78 2.94 11.57
C THR A 55 17.82 3.83 12.37
N ARG A 56 16.88 4.48 11.68
CA ARG A 56 15.84 5.30 12.29
C ARG A 56 14.60 5.28 11.40
N THR A 57 13.43 5.14 12.00
CA THR A 57 12.14 5.32 11.34
C THR A 57 11.34 6.42 12.03
N TRP A 58 10.59 7.21 11.26
CA TRP A 58 9.63 8.17 11.78
C TRP A 58 8.54 8.45 10.75
N GLN A 59 7.44 9.02 11.22
CA GLN A 59 6.37 9.53 10.37
C GLN A 59 6.40 11.07 10.39
N ASP A 60 6.28 11.71 9.24
CA ASP A 60 6.18 13.17 9.16
C ASP A 60 4.74 13.67 9.39
N GLY A 61 4.55 15.00 9.40
CA GLY A 61 3.23 15.60 9.60
C GLY A 61 2.24 15.37 8.45
N ALA A 62 2.71 14.91 7.29
CA ALA A 62 1.88 14.55 6.15
C ALA A 62 1.54 13.04 6.13
N GLY A 63 2.04 12.26 7.10
CA GLY A 63 1.78 10.84 7.20
C GLY A 63 2.73 9.97 6.39
N ASN A 64 3.78 10.53 5.79
CA ASN A 64 4.81 9.73 5.10
C ASN A 64 5.67 9.00 6.13
N ILE A 65 6.05 7.77 5.83
CA ILE A 65 7.01 7.00 6.63
C ILE A 65 8.40 7.18 6.04
N LEU A 66 9.32 7.66 6.86
CA LEU A 66 10.72 7.84 6.51
C LEU A 66 11.56 6.79 7.23
N ALA A 67 12.34 6.05 6.47
CA ALA A 67 13.30 5.08 6.97
C ALA A 67 14.71 5.50 6.55
N HIS A 68 15.53 5.87 7.52
CA HIS A 68 16.91 6.30 7.30
C HIS A 68 17.88 5.13 7.53
N PHE A 69 18.68 4.85 6.51
CA PHE A 69 19.74 3.85 6.53
C PHE A 69 21.08 4.56 6.50
N ARG A 70 21.88 4.41 7.56
CA ARG A 70 23.17 5.08 7.66
C ARG A 70 24.16 4.51 6.65
N GLY A 71 24.60 5.36 5.71
CA GLY A 71 25.66 5.05 4.76
C GLY A 71 27.07 5.16 5.37
N ARG A 72 28.10 4.93 4.55
CA ARG A 72 29.50 5.13 4.95
C ARG A 72 29.90 6.61 5.04
N SER A 73 29.19 7.49 4.34
CA SER A 73 29.43 8.93 4.27
C SER A 73 28.12 9.67 4.02
N ASP A 74 28.02 10.89 4.55
CA ASP A 74 26.87 11.78 4.37
C ASP A 74 27.02 12.74 3.17
N SER A 75 28.11 12.59 2.39
CA SER A 75 28.46 13.50 1.29
C SER A 75 27.55 13.42 0.06
N ALA A 76 26.79 12.34 -0.09
CA ALA A 76 25.90 12.11 -1.23
C ALA A 76 24.74 11.18 -0.83
N PRO A 77 23.70 11.71 -0.14
CA PRO A 77 22.55 10.91 0.28
C PRO A 77 21.73 10.43 -0.92
N LEU A 78 21.20 9.21 -0.84
CA LEU A 78 20.26 8.64 -1.82
C LEU A 78 18.87 8.58 -1.20
N HIS A 79 17.85 9.02 -1.94
CA HIS A 79 16.45 8.87 -1.56
C HIS A 79 15.77 7.85 -2.48
N LEU A 80 15.12 6.86 -1.86
CA LEU A 80 14.23 5.92 -2.53
C LEU A 80 12.81 6.21 -2.06
N THR A 81 11.88 6.31 -3.00
CA THR A 81 10.50 6.68 -2.72
C THR A 81 9.55 5.68 -3.36
N ALA A 82 8.55 5.28 -2.60
CA ALA A 82 7.40 4.51 -3.06
C ALA A 82 6.17 5.07 -2.36
N HIS A 83 5.03 5.06 -3.04
CA HIS A 83 3.79 5.56 -2.47
C HIS A 83 3.00 4.41 -1.83
N LYS A 84 2.32 4.70 -0.72
CA LYS A 84 1.56 3.71 0.07
C LYS A 84 0.06 3.76 -0.23
N ASP A 85 -0.39 4.76 -0.96
CA ASP A 85 -1.80 4.97 -1.29
C ASP A 85 -2.24 4.03 -2.41
N GLU A 86 -3.51 3.63 -2.34
CA GLU A 86 -4.19 2.81 -3.34
C GLU A 86 -5.34 3.56 -4.00
N LEU A 87 -5.74 3.09 -5.18
CA LEU A 87 -6.95 3.55 -5.84
C LEU A 87 -8.18 3.20 -4.98
N GLY A 88 -9.12 4.13 -4.88
CA GLY A 88 -10.30 3.95 -4.06
C GLY A 88 -11.53 4.66 -4.60
N LEU A 89 -12.60 4.61 -3.81
CA LEU A 89 -13.85 5.31 -4.06
C LEU A 89 -14.22 6.11 -2.81
N ILE A 90 -14.78 7.30 -3.00
CA ILE A 90 -15.37 8.10 -1.92
C ILE A 90 -16.87 8.23 -2.09
N VAL A 91 -17.61 7.97 -1.01
CA VAL A 91 -19.06 8.19 -0.98
C VAL A 91 -19.35 9.69 -0.99
N LYS A 92 -20.15 10.13 -1.95
CA LYS A 92 -20.64 11.51 -2.06
C LYS A 92 -22.06 11.68 -1.55
N ARG A 93 -22.90 10.65 -1.69
CA ARG A 93 -24.30 10.67 -1.29
C ARG A 93 -24.84 9.26 -1.05
N VAL A 94 -25.76 9.16 -0.09
CA VAL A 94 -26.66 8.01 0.07
C VAL A 94 -28.01 8.38 -0.55
N GLU A 95 -28.47 7.62 -1.53
CA GLU A 95 -29.75 7.84 -2.20
C GLU A 95 -30.93 7.34 -1.34
N PRO A 96 -32.17 7.80 -1.59
CA PRO A 96 -33.33 7.40 -0.78
C PRO A 96 -33.62 5.90 -0.75
N ASP A 97 -33.16 5.16 -1.76
CA ASP A 97 -33.29 3.70 -1.87
C ASP A 97 -32.11 2.93 -1.23
N GLY A 98 -31.18 3.64 -0.59
CA GLY A 98 -30.02 3.07 0.09
C GLY A 98 -28.79 2.86 -0.81
N ARG A 99 -28.85 3.18 -2.11
CA ARG A 99 -27.68 3.10 -2.99
C ARG A 99 -26.66 4.20 -2.65
N LEU A 100 -25.37 3.91 -2.87
CA LEU A 100 -24.30 4.87 -2.68
C LEU A 100 -23.90 5.49 -4.03
N ARG A 101 -23.89 6.83 -4.09
CA ARG A 101 -23.21 7.56 -5.16
C ARG A 101 -21.76 7.78 -4.73
N VAL A 102 -20.83 7.25 -5.52
CA VAL A 102 -19.39 7.32 -5.28
C VAL A 102 -18.67 8.11 -6.37
N GLN A 103 -17.45 8.56 -6.05
CA GLN A 103 -16.50 9.15 -6.98
C GLN A 103 -15.16 8.44 -6.86
N ASN A 104 -14.42 8.33 -7.96
CA ASN A 104 -13.06 7.78 -7.96
C ASN A 104 -12.10 8.64 -7.13
N MET A 105 -11.22 7.99 -6.37
CA MET A 105 -10.05 8.57 -5.73
C MET A 105 -8.80 7.98 -6.37
N GLY A 106 -8.11 8.80 -7.14
CA GLY A 106 -7.10 8.32 -8.10
C GLY A 106 -7.75 7.82 -9.39
N GLY A 107 -7.11 8.12 -10.53
CA GLY A 107 -7.63 7.82 -11.88
C GLY A 107 -8.44 8.95 -12.49
#